data_AF-A0A672P8H9-F1
#
_entry.id   AF-A0A672P8H9-F1
#
_cell.length_a   1.000
_cell.length_b   1.000
_cell.length_c   1.000
_cell.angle_alpha   90.00
_cell.angle_beta   90.00
_cell.angle_gamma   90.00
#
_symmetry.space_group_name_H-M   'P 1'
#
loop_
_entity.id
_entity.type
_entity.pdbx_description
1 polymer ?
#
loop_
_entity_poly.entity_id
_entity_poly.type
_entity_poly.pdbx_seq_one_letter_code
_entity_poly.pdbx_strand_id
1 'polypeptide(L)'
;MKQGVLTHGRVRLLLSKGHSCYRPRRTGERKRKSVRGCIVDANLSVLNLVIIRKGEKDIPGLTDSTVPRCLGPKRASRIRKLFNLILLRKCYFRNRLNLRASEISTFVGMSLDRNDNRVCLV
;
A
#
# COMPACT_ATOMS: atom_id res chain seq x y z
N MET A 1 12.04 -12.84 -9.53
CA MET A 1 11.70 -12.85 -10.96
C MET A 1 11.73 -11.42 -11.47
N LYS A 2 12.03 -11.20 -12.76
CA LYS A 2 12.07 -9.84 -13.33
C LYS A 2 11.27 -9.76 -14.62
N GLN A 3 10.35 -8.79 -14.67
CA GLN A 3 9.59 -8.46 -15.86
C GLN A 3 10.50 -8.08 -17.02
N GLY A 4 10.19 -8.59 -18.22
CA GLY A 4 10.94 -8.33 -19.45
C GLY A 4 12.12 -9.27 -19.69
N VAL A 5 12.38 -10.25 -18.82
CA VAL A 5 13.36 -11.31 -19.07
C VAL A 5 12.61 -12.54 -19.55
N LEU A 6 12.51 -12.68 -20.88
CA LEU A 6 11.71 -13.70 -21.58
C LEU A 6 12.36 -15.08 -21.59
N THR A 7 12.84 -15.54 -20.44
CA THR A 7 13.41 -16.88 -20.27
C THR A 7 12.77 -17.54 -19.06
N HIS A 8 12.66 -18.86 -19.09
CA HIS A 8 12.23 -19.64 -17.92
C HIS A 8 13.36 -19.76 -16.90
N GLY A 9 14.63 -19.75 -17.34
CA GLY A 9 15.80 -19.95 -16.48
C GLY A 9 16.29 -18.71 -15.70
N ARG A 10 17.53 -18.81 -15.17
CA ARG A 10 18.24 -17.70 -14.51
C ARG A 10 19.28 -17.10 -15.45
N VAL A 11 19.29 -15.76 -15.56
CA VAL A 11 20.22 -15.01 -16.42
C VAL A 11 20.99 -14.00 -15.57
N ARG A 12 22.25 -13.73 -15.91
CA ARG A 12 23.07 -12.71 -15.25
C ARG A 12 22.97 -11.38 -15.98
N LEU A 13 22.36 -10.38 -15.34
CA LEU A 13 22.15 -9.05 -15.91
C LEU A 13 22.94 -7.99 -15.14
N LEU A 14 23.38 -6.93 -15.83
CA LEU A 14 24.01 -5.77 -15.23
C LEU A 14 22.95 -4.78 -14.73
N LEU A 15 22.71 -4.75 -13.42
CA LEU A 15 21.65 -3.94 -12.82
C LEU A 15 22.19 -2.59 -12.29
N SER A 16 21.44 -1.52 -12.55
CA SER A 16 21.65 -0.16 -12.03
C SER A 16 20.60 0.21 -10.96
N LYS A 17 20.71 1.42 -10.40
CA LYS A 17 19.75 1.97 -9.44
C LYS A 17 18.35 2.07 -10.06
N GLY A 18 17.34 1.59 -9.34
CA GLY A 18 15.93 1.64 -9.77
C GLY A 18 15.43 0.35 -10.44
N HIS A 19 16.32 -0.58 -10.80
CA HIS A 19 15.88 -1.89 -11.25
C HIS A 19 15.39 -2.78 -10.11
N SER A 20 14.32 -3.53 -10.37
CA SER A 20 13.88 -4.61 -9.50
C SER A 20 15.00 -5.64 -9.28
N CYS A 21 15.02 -6.24 -8.08
CA CYS A 21 16.03 -7.21 -7.61
C CYS A 21 17.42 -6.63 -7.25
N TYR A 22 17.62 -5.31 -7.32
CA TYR A 22 18.88 -4.69 -6.89
C TYR A 22 18.68 -3.43 -6.05
N ARG A 23 19.36 -3.39 -4.90
CA ARG A 23 19.50 -2.19 -4.07
C ARG A 23 20.98 -1.80 -4.02
N PRO A 24 21.40 -0.71 -4.70
CA PRO A 24 22.79 -0.29 -4.72
C PRO A 24 23.24 0.18 -3.33
N ARG A 25 24.53 -0.03 -3.01
CA ARG A 25 25.12 0.43 -1.74
C ARG A 25 25.81 1.79 -1.89
N ARG A 26 26.36 2.06 -3.08
CA ARG A 26 26.97 3.35 -3.43
C ARG A 26 26.26 4.00 -4.61
N THR A 27 26.40 5.32 -4.74
CA THR A 27 25.93 6.06 -5.90
C THR A 27 26.72 5.64 -7.15
N GLY A 28 26.03 5.51 -8.30
CA GLY A 28 26.66 5.10 -9.57
C GLY A 28 26.98 3.61 -9.72
N GLU A 29 26.86 2.80 -8.66
CA GLU A 29 27.21 1.39 -8.71
C GLU A 29 26.29 0.58 -9.64
N ARG A 30 26.89 -0.20 -10.54
CA ARG A 30 26.22 -1.24 -11.33
C ARG A 30 26.79 -2.61 -10.97
N LYS A 31 25.93 -3.61 -10.80
CA LYS A 31 26.36 -4.96 -10.41
C LYS A 31 25.71 -6.03 -11.27
N ARG A 32 26.53 -7.00 -11.72
CA ARG A 32 26.04 -8.17 -12.46
C ARG A 32 25.46 -9.20 -11.49
N LYS A 33 24.13 -9.36 -11.48
CA LYS A 33 23.40 -10.30 -10.61
C LYS A 33 22.63 -11.32 -11.42
N SER A 34 22.53 -12.55 -10.90
CA SER A 34 21.63 -13.57 -11.42
C SER A 34 20.19 -13.25 -11.04
N VAL A 35 19.29 -13.32 -12.02
CA VAL A 35 17.87 -13.06 -11.86
C VAL A 35 17.09 -14.14 -12.61
N ARG A 36 16.02 -14.67 -11.99
CA ARG A 36 15.06 -15.56 -12.65
C ARG A 36 14.20 -14.76 -13.62
N GLY A 37 13.95 -15.30 -14.81
CA GLY A 37 13.09 -14.66 -15.80
C GLY A 37 11.61 -14.59 -15.40
N CYS A 38 10.76 -14.06 -16.28
CA CYS A 38 9.34 -13.83 -16.02
C CYS A 38 8.43 -15.02 -16.34
N ILE A 39 8.92 -16.00 -17.11
CA ILE A 39 8.12 -17.17 -17.50
C ILE A 39 7.98 -18.11 -16.30
N VAL A 40 6.74 -18.54 -16.05
CA VAL A 40 6.37 -19.46 -14.97
C VAL A 40 6.71 -20.89 -15.40
N ASP A 41 7.33 -21.65 -14.49
CA ASP A 41 7.83 -23.01 -14.70
C ASP A 41 7.71 -23.79 -13.38
N ALA A 42 7.75 -25.13 -13.44
CA ALA A 42 7.67 -26.00 -12.26
C ALA A 42 8.82 -25.79 -11.27
N ASN A 43 9.95 -25.25 -11.73
CA ASN A 43 11.13 -24.95 -10.90
C ASN A 43 10.99 -23.67 -10.03
N LEU A 44 9.77 -23.30 -9.62
CA LEU A 44 9.46 -22.14 -8.78
C LEU A 44 8.90 -22.59 -7.43
N SER A 45 9.41 -22.04 -6.34
CA SER A 45 8.95 -22.40 -4.98
C SER A 45 7.72 -21.61 -4.53
N VAL A 46 7.58 -20.35 -4.98
CA VAL A 46 6.51 -19.43 -4.55
C VAL A 46 6.10 -18.53 -5.71
N LEU A 47 4.80 -18.31 -5.86
CA LEU A 47 4.20 -17.33 -6.76
C LEU A 47 3.40 -16.30 -5.98
N ASN A 48 3.53 -15.03 -6.36
CA ASN A 48 2.76 -13.94 -5.78
C ASN A 48 1.64 -13.55 -6.75
N LEU A 49 0.39 -13.77 -6.35
CA LEU A 49 -0.80 -13.46 -7.14
C LEU A 49 -1.55 -12.27 -6.52
N VAL A 50 -2.28 -11.52 -7.35
CA VAL A 50 -3.13 -10.40 -6.92
C VAL A 50 -4.52 -10.61 -7.50
N ILE A 51 -5.54 -10.54 -6.66
CA ILE A 51 -6.95 -10.66 -7.06
C ILE A 51 -7.44 -9.32 -7.60
N ILE A 52 -8.01 -9.33 -8.81
CA ILE A 52 -8.57 -8.13 -9.46
C ILE A 52 -10.10 -8.12 -9.36
N ARG A 53 -10.75 -9.28 -9.44
CA ARG A 53 -12.21 -9.44 -9.39
C ARG A 53 -12.58 -10.54 -8.40
N LYS A 54 -13.66 -10.32 -7.64
CA LYS A 54 -14.25 -11.35 -6.77
C LYS A 54 -15.01 -12.38 -7.61
N GLY A 55 -14.94 -13.65 -7.23
CA GLY A 55 -15.73 -14.74 -7.81
C GLY A 55 -17.06 -14.92 -7.09
N GLU A 56 -17.76 -16.02 -7.39
CA GLU A 56 -19.06 -16.36 -6.77
C GLU A 56 -18.95 -16.71 -5.28
N LYS A 57 -17.83 -17.33 -4.88
CA LYS A 57 -17.58 -17.72 -3.49
C LYS A 57 -16.52 -16.82 -2.88
N ASP A 58 -16.79 -16.38 -1.66
CA ASP A 58 -15.81 -15.67 -0.84
C ASP A 58 -14.73 -16.64 -0.33
N ILE A 59 -13.51 -16.12 -0.18
CA ILE A 59 -12.33 -16.84 0.27
C ILE A 59 -12.00 -16.39 1.70
N PRO A 60 -12.00 -17.31 2.68
CA PRO A 60 -11.76 -16.96 4.06
C PRO A 60 -10.40 -16.31 4.26
N GLY A 61 -10.38 -15.21 5.02
CA GLY A 61 -9.16 -14.48 5.38
C GLY A 61 -8.61 -13.53 4.30
N LEU A 62 -9.23 -13.45 3.12
CA LEU A 62 -8.82 -12.51 2.08
C LEU A 62 -9.94 -11.56 1.64
N THR A 63 -11.13 -12.10 1.35
CA THR A 63 -12.27 -11.28 0.89
C THR A 63 -13.18 -10.78 2.00
N ASP A 64 -13.12 -11.43 3.18
CA ASP A 64 -14.06 -11.23 4.28
C ASP A 64 -13.70 -10.03 5.14
N SER A 65 -12.41 -9.79 5.32
CA SER A 65 -11.89 -8.70 6.15
C SER A 65 -11.26 -7.62 5.29
N THR A 66 -11.60 -6.35 5.56
CA THR A 66 -10.94 -5.22 4.93
C THR A 66 -9.86 -4.66 5.88
N VAL A 67 -8.62 -4.61 5.40
CA VAL A 67 -7.52 -4.00 6.17
C VAL A 67 -7.49 -2.50 5.86
N PRO A 68 -7.69 -1.61 6.85
CA PRO A 68 -7.67 -0.17 6.60
C PRO A 68 -6.25 0.31 6.27
N ARG A 69 -6.16 1.39 5.48
CA ARG A 69 -4.85 1.98 5.10
C ARG A 69 -4.08 2.48 6.33
N CYS A 70 -2.83 2.11 6.50
CA CYS A 70 -2.04 2.48 7.68
C CYS A 70 -1.85 3.99 7.87
N LEU A 71 -1.77 4.77 6.79
CA LEU A 71 -1.51 6.22 6.85
C LEU A 71 -2.49 7.00 5.96
N GLY A 72 -2.94 8.13 6.49
CA GLY A 72 -3.69 9.12 5.74
C GLY A 72 -2.80 10.02 4.86
N PRO A 73 -3.39 10.74 3.88
CA PRO A 73 -2.64 11.67 3.05
C PRO A 73 -2.07 12.83 3.88
N LYS A 74 -0.74 13.05 3.78
CA LYS A 74 -0.04 14.14 4.48
C LYS A 74 -0.18 15.51 3.80
N ARG A 75 -0.32 15.54 2.47
CA ARG A 75 -0.32 16.80 1.69
C ARG A 75 -1.75 17.35 1.55
N ALA A 76 -1.92 18.66 1.75
CA ALA A 76 -3.20 19.36 1.65
C ALA A 76 -3.95 19.10 0.32
N SER A 77 -3.24 19.10 -0.81
CA SER A 77 -3.86 18.82 -2.12
C SER A 77 -4.43 17.41 -2.24
N ARG A 78 -3.81 16.41 -1.59
CA ARG A 78 -4.33 15.03 -1.57
C ARG A 78 -5.52 14.88 -0.62
N ILE A 79 -5.56 15.66 0.47
CA ILE A 79 -6.69 15.68 1.39
C ILE A 79 -7.92 16.29 0.71
N ARG A 80 -7.77 17.42 0.02
CA ARG A 80 -8.84 18.06 -0.76
C ARG A 80 -9.45 17.11 -1.81
N LYS A 81 -8.60 16.35 -2.53
CA LYS A 81 -9.05 15.35 -3.50
C LYS A 81 -9.76 14.16 -2.88
N LEU A 82 -9.39 13.76 -1.66
CA LEU A 82 -9.99 12.60 -1.00
C LEU A 82 -11.41 12.92 -0.52
N PHE A 83 -11.61 14.13 0.01
CA PHE A 83 -12.89 14.59 0.56
C PHE A 83 -13.68 15.51 -0.37
N ASN A 84 -13.23 15.70 -1.62
CA ASN A 84 -13.81 16.62 -2.61
C ASN A 84 -14.06 18.04 -2.06
N LEU A 85 -13.09 18.60 -1.31
CA LEU A 85 -13.20 19.91 -0.68
C LEU A 85 -12.57 21.02 -1.53
N ILE A 86 -13.22 22.18 -1.60
CA ILE A 86 -12.71 23.37 -2.31
C ILE A 86 -11.63 24.08 -1.48
N LEU A 87 -11.88 24.27 -0.19
CA LEU A 87 -10.97 24.93 0.76
C LEU A 87 -10.69 24.02 1.96
N LEU A 88 -9.42 23.95 2.37
CA LEU A 88 -8.99 23.14 3.51
C LEU A 88 -8.79 24.05 4.72
N ARG A 89 -9.60 23.91 5.77
CA ARG A 89 -9.47 24.67 7.02
C ARG A 89 -8.73 23.90 8.13
N LYS A 90 -9.00 22.60 8.36
CA LYS A 90 -8.27 21.82 9.40
C LYS A 90 -8.44 20.29 9.39
N CYS A 91 -8.39 19.61 8.24
CA CYS A 91 -8.44 18.14 8.23
C CYS A 91 -7.05 17.52 8.42
N TYR A 92 -6.76 16.95 9.59
CA TYR A 92 -5.56 16.13 9.83
C TYR A 92 -5.98 14.76 10.35
N PHE A 93 -5.49 13.70 9.70
CA PHE A 93 -5.67 12.33 10.19
C PHE A 93 -4.84 12.15 11.47
N ARG A 94 -5.51 11.98 12.61
CA ARG A 94 -4.86 11.77 13.91
C ARG A 94 -5.09 10.33 14.34
N ASN A 95 -4.00 9.57 14.50
CA ASN A 95 -4.08 8.26 15.14
C ASN A 95 -4.37 8.51 16.62
N ARG A 96 -5.58 8.16 17.07
CA ARG A 96 -5.93 8.22 18.49
C ARG A 96 -5.17 7.09 19.19
N LEU A 97 -4.09 7.42 19.89
CA LEU A 97 -3.48 6.50 20.84
C LEU A 97 -4.44 6.44 22.04
N ASN A 98 -5.20 5.34 22.15
CA ASN A 98 -6.09 4.94 23.25
C ASN A 98 -6.29 5.98 24.38
N LEU A 99 -7.20 6.95 24.17
CA LEU A 99 -7.73 7.82 25.22
C LEU A 99 -9.15 7.34 25.56
N ARG A 100 -9.41 7.13 26.84
CA ARG A 100 -10.67 6.61 27.39
C ARG A 100 -11.86 7.45 26.90
N ALA A 101 -13.00 6.79 26.67
CA ALA A 101 -14.17 7.33 25.99
C ALA A 101 -14.86 8.53 26.68
N SER A 102 -14.39 8.99 27.85
CA SER A 102 -15.06 9.99 28.68
C SER A 102 -14.80 11.46 28.30
N GLU A 103 -13.95 11.77 27.33
CA GLU A 103 -13.56 13.17 27.00
C GLU A 103 -14.16 13.72 25.69
N ILE A 104 -15.10 13.02 25.04
CA ILE A 104 -15.53 13.35 23.67
C ILE A 104 -16.74 14.31 23.62
N SER A 105 -17.38 14.63 24.74
CA SER A 105 -18.71 15.26 24.74
C SER A 105 -18.77 16.77 24.42
N THR A 106 -17.65 17.48 24.24
CA THR A 106 -17.65 18.95 24.13
C THR A 106 -17.25 19.53 22.76
N PHE A 107 -17.23 18.74 21.69
CA PHE A 107 -17.02 19.26 20.33
C PHE A 107 -18.27 19.07 19.45
N VAL A 108 -19.12 20.09 19.46
CA VAL A 108 -20.31 20.24 18.62
C VAL A 108 -19.91 20.18 17.13
N GLY A 109 -20.59 19.32 16.36
CA GLY A 109 -20.55 19.33 14.89
C GLY A 109 -19.76 18.24 14.19
N MET A 110 -19.48 17.11 14.83
CA MET A 110 -18.76 15.98 14.22
C MET A 110 -19.73 14.88 13.79
N SER A 111 -19.88 14.66 12.47
CA SER A 111 -20.47 13.42 11.94
C SER A 111 -19.56 12.25 12.32
N LEU A 112 -19.88 11.59 13.42
CA LEU A 112 -19.27 10.33 13.84
C LEU A 112 -19.70 9.23 12.86
N ASP A 113 -18.87 8.91 11.87
CA ASP A 113 -18.92 7.59 11.23
C ASP A 113 -18.52 6.56 12.29
N ARG A 114 -19.55 5.97 12.91
CA ARG A 114 -19.51 5.11 14.11
C ARG A 114 -18.72 3.80 13.96
N ASN A 115 -18.00 3.57 12.86
CA ASN A 115 -17.36 2.28 12.58
C ASN A 115 -15.86 2.34 12.23
N ASP A 116 -15.22 3.49 12.32
CA ASP A 116 -13.77 3.59 12.17
C ASP A 116 -13.21 4.52 13.25
N ASN A 117 -12.10 4.11 13.88
CA ASN A 117 -11.32 4.89 14.86
C ASN A 117 -10.63 6.14 14.24
N ARG A 118 -11.31 6.84 13.33
CA ARG A 118 -10.79 7.91 12.48
C ARG A 118 -11.64 9.15 12.64
N VAL A 119 -11.17 10.05 13.49
CA VAL A 119 -11.78 11.37 13.67
C VAL A 119 -11.45 12.26 12.46
N CYS A 120 -12.47 12.62 11.68
CA CYS A 120 -12.39 13.72 10.73
C CYS A 120 -12.91 14.99 11.42
N LEU A 121 -12.02 15.95 11.68
CA LEU A 121 -12.40 17.32 12.02
C LEU A 121 -12.80 18.02 10.71
N VAL A 122 -14.10 18.31 10.56
CA VAL A 122 -14.63 19.24 9.55
C VAL A 122 -14.57 20.66 10.13
#